data_AF-A0A838UIL6-F1
#
_entry.id   AF-A0A838UIL6-F1
#
_cell.length_a   1.000
_cell.length_b   1.000
_cell.length_c   1.000
_cell.angle_alpha   90.00
_cell.angle_beta   90.00
_cell.angle_gamma   90.00
#
_symmetry.space_group_name_H-M   'P 1'
#
loop_
_entity.id
_entity.type
_entity.pdbx_description
1 polymer ?
#
loop_
_entity_poly.entity_id
_entity_poly.type
_entity_poly.pdbx_seq_one_letter_code
_entity_poly.pdbx_strand_id
1 'polypeptide(L)'
;MPKLSCLPIILSIVCAALIIAAGLTLWLPASRVHADNPTVNVWLTTTDGRNTITPQSSLTFAPDSGANDTTIEVNEGQQHQQMLGFGAAMTDTLAYLIAQKMSTSQRNAVMSALFDANNGIGVSFVRIPMGSSDFTATPANAPAPYSYDYQPAGQTDPSLAHFSINHDLTSIIPMLKQALQTNPNLTYMANPWSAPAWMKSNTSMIGGGTLNAAAFDPFAQYFVKFIQAYQAQGVPIYAITPTMSRASPATTQA
;
A
#
# COMPACT_ATOMS: atom_id res chain seq x y z
N MET A 1 -79.46 -7.63 54.29
CA MET A 1 -78.91 -7.48 55.66
C MET A 1 -78.14 -8.75 55.96
N PRO A 2 -76.88 -8.71 56.46
CA PRO A 2 -76.01 -7.57 56.83
C PRO A 2 -75.00 -7.24 55.69
N LYS A 3 -74.54 -6.00 55.41
CA LYS A 3 -73.70 -5.03 56.18
C LYS A 3 -72.35 -5.67 56.60
N LEU A 4 -71.14 -5.15 56.39
CA LEU A 4 -70.55 -3.84 56.06
C LEU A 4 -69.06 -4.13 55.70
N SER A 5 -68.50 -3.62 54.60
CA SER A 5 -67.46 -2.54 54.52
C SER A 5 -66.09 -2.77 55.19
N CYS A 6 -65.02 -2.42 54.42
CA CYS A 6 -63.58 -2.26 54.71
C CYS A 6 -62.75 -3.25 53.86
N LEU A 7 -61.79 -2.89 53.02
CA LEU A 7 -61.06 -1.64 52.86
C LEU A 7 -60.22 -1.79 51.56
N PRO A 8 -60.41 -0.94 50.53
CA PRO A 8 -59.66 -0.99 49.28
C PRO A 8 -58.33 -0.24 49.47
N ILE A 9 -57.39 -0.81 50.23
CA ILE A 9 -56.05 -0.20 50.44
C ILE A 9 -54.91 -1.22 50.31
N ILE A 10 -55.19 -2.53 50.41
CA ILE A 10 -54.14 -3.56 50.35
C ILE A 10 -53.67 -3.85 48.91
N LEU A 11 -54.50 -3.59 47.90
CA LEU A 11 -54.14 -3.90 46.50
C LEU A 11 -53.22 -2.86 45.85
N SER A 12 -53.14 -1.63 46.37
CA SER A 12 -52.27 -0.57 45.82
C SER A 12 -50.84 -0.58 46.38
N ILE A 13 -50.58 -1.25 47.51
CA ILE A 13 -49.23 -1.34 48.08
C ILE A 13 -48.46 -2.53 47.48
N VAL A 14 -49.15 -3.61 47.06
CA VAL A 14 -48.49 -4.78 46.45
C VAL A 14 -48.04 -4.48 45.01
N CYS A 15 -48.75 -3.65 44.25
CA CYS A 15 -48.30 -3.22 42.91
C CYS A 15 -47.14 -2.22 42.92
N ALA A 16 -46.98 -1.41 43.98
CA ALA A 16 -45.85 -0.49 44.09
C ALA A 16 -44.53 -1.20 44.49
N ALA A 17 -44.62 -2.31 45.24
CA ALA A 17 -43.44 -3.11 45.60
C ALA A 17 -42.91 -3.97 44.43
N LEU A 18 -43.77 -4.36 43.49
CA LEU A 18 -43.37 -5.15 42.32
C LEU A 18 -42.76 -4.31 41.18
N ILE A 19 -43.00 -3.00 41.14
CA ILE A 19 -42.41 -2.11 40.12
C ILE A 19 -41.04 -1.56 40.57
N ILE A 20 -40.75 -1.50 41.88
CA ILE A 20 -39.40 -1.15 42.37
C ILE A 20 -38.43 -2.33 42.24
N ALA A 21 -38.92 -3.58 42.18
CA ALA A 21 -38.10 -4.76 41.94
C ALA A 21 -37.68 -4.94 40.46
N ALA A 22 -38.30 -4.24 39.52
CA ALA A 22 -37.99 -4.33 38.08
C ALA A 22 -37.06 -3.20 37.57
N GLY A 23 -36.71 -2.23 38.42
CA GLY A 23 -35.92 -1.05 38.07
C GLY A 23 -34.45 -1.07 38.50
N LEU A 24 -34.02 -2.08 39.27
CA LEU A 24 -32.60 -2.34 39.52
C LEU A 24 -32.08 -3.31 38.45
N THR A 25 -31.95 -2.82 37.21
CA THR A 25 -30.92 -3.40 36.32
C THR A 25 -29.59 -3.07 36.98
N LEU A 26 -29.02 -4.04 37.70
CA LEU A 26 -27.61 -4.01 38.07
C LEU A 26 -26.84 -3.63 36.80
N TRP A 27 -26.26 -2.43 36.81
CA TRP A 27 -25.21 -2.05 35.88
C TRP A 27 -23.98 -2.88 36.27
N LEU A 28 -24.01 -4.16 35.94
CA LEU A 28 -22.80 -4.96 35.85
C LEU A 28 -22.01 -4.28 34.73
N PRO A 29 -20.78 -3.76 34.97
CA PRO A 29 -19.93 -3.39 33.86
C PRO A 29 -19.88 -4.62 32.97
N ALA A 30 -20.24 -4.47 31.69
CA ALA A 30 -20.14 -5.56 30.74
C ALA A 30 -18.74 -6.13 30.90
N SER A 31 -18.65 -7.36 31.43
CA SER A 31 -17.39 -8.07 31.47
C SER A 31 -16.99 -8.15 30.01
N ARG A 32 -16.00 -7.34 29.62
CA ARG A 32 -15.39 -7.48 28.33
C ARG A 32 -14.91 -8.92 28.33
N VAL A 33 -15.55 -9.77 27.52
CA VAL A 33 -15.06 -11.10 27.23
C VAL A 33 -13.72 -10.85 26.55
N HIS A 34 -12.66 -10.75 27.35
CA HIS A 34 -11.30 -10.77 26.85
C HIS A 34 -11.11 -12.20 26.38
N ALA A 35 -10.84 -12.34 25.08
CA ALA A 35 -10.37 -13.60 24.53
C ALA A 35 -9.25 -14.15 25.44
N ASP A 36 -9.24 -15.47 25.63
CA ASP A 36 -8.23 -16.20 26.40
C ASP A 36 -6.84 -15.59 26.22
N ASN A 37 -6.27 -15.03 27.30
CA ASN A 37 -4.91 -14.49 27.42
C ASN A 37 -4.23 -14.13 26.07
N PRO A 38 -4.44 -12.91 25.54
CA PRO A 38 -3.88 -12.57 24.24
C PRO A 38 -2.36 -12.72 24.25
N THR A 39 -1.82 -13.34 23.20
CA THR A 39 -0.37 -13.52 23.04
C THR A 39 0.18 -12.42 22.14
N VAL A 40 1.41 -11.97 22.45
CA VAL A 40 2.13 -11.00 21.64
C VAL A 40 3.20 -11.75 20.86
N ASN A 41 3.12 -11.69 19.53
CA ASN A 41 4.15 -12.22 18.66
C ASN A 41 5.26 -11.20 18.47
N VAL A 42 6.51 -11.64 18.63
CA VAL A 42 7.68 -10.76 18.62
C VAL A 42 8.61 -11.19 17.50
N TRP A 43 9.10 -10.21 16.72
CA TRP A 43 10.06 -10.41 15.64
C TRP A 43 11.26 -9.50 15.85
N LEU A 44 12.47 -10.02 15.66
CA LEU A 44 13.72 -9.29 15.91
C LEU A 44 14.62 -9.25 14.67
N THR A 45 15.18 -8.07 14.41
CA THR A 45 16.30 -7.87 13.48
C THR A 45 17.40 -7.11 14.22
N THR A 46 18.64 -7.61 14.16
CA THR A 46 19.79 -6.96 14.80
C THR A 46 20.77 -6.42 13.76
N THR A 47 21.45 -5.31 14.08
CA THR A 47 22.40 -4.66 13.17
C THR A 47 23.65 -5.50 12.89
N ASP A 48 23.98 -6.45 13.79
CA ASP A 48 25.05 -7.42 13.62
C ASP A 48 24.66 -8.62 12.72
N GLY A 49 23.41 -8.66 12.24
CA GLY A 49 22.89 -9.70 11.36
C GLY A 49 22.63 -11.06 12.03
N ARG A 50 22.77 -11.17 13.36
CA ARG A 50 22.47 -12.42 14.08
C ARG A 50 20.98 -12.77 14.04
N ASN A 51 20.11 -11.76 13.99
CA ASN A 51 18.69 -11.92 13.77
C ASN A 51 18.26 -11.15 12.53
N THR A 52 17.48 -11.78 11.65
CA THR A 52 16.98 -11.20 10.40
C THR A 52 15.50 -11.54 10.25
N ILE A 53 14.62 -10.71 10.84
CA ILE A 53 13.18 -11.01 10.96
C ILE A 53 13.01 -12.39 11.60
N THR A 54 13.68 -12.61 12.73
CA THR A 54 13.65 -13.90 13.44
C THR A 54 12.49 -13.89 14.44
N PRO A 55 11.57 -14.87 14.40
CA PRO A 55 10.53 -15.01 15.42
C PRO A 55 11.16 -15.21 16.79
N GLN A 56 10.66 -14.52 17.80
CA GLN A 56 11.05 -14.70 19.20
C GLN A 56 9.95 -15.43 19.96
N SER A 57 10.26 -15.87 21.18
CA SER A 57 9.25 -16.39 22.09
C SER A 57 8.10 -15.39 22.26
N SER A 58 6.88 -15.84 22.03
CA SER A 58 5.70 -15.01 22.26
C SER A 58 5.61 -14.59 23.72
N LEU A 59 5.14 -13.38 23.97
CA LEU A 59 4.90 -12.86 25.30
C LEU A 59 3.43 -13.02 25.66
N THR A 60 3.14 -13.08 26.96
CA THR A 60 1.78 -13.09 27.49
C THR A 60 1.58 -11.85 28.34
N PHE A 61 0.39 -11.25 28.27
CA PHE A 61 0.07 -10.16 29.19
C PHE A 61 0.13 -10.64 30.65
N ALA A 62 0.65 -9.77 31.51
CA ALA A 62 0.71 -9.96 32.94
C ALA A 62 0.35 -8.63 33.64
N PRO A 63 -0.09 -8.68 34.91
CA PRO A 63 -0.24 -7.47 35.70
C PRO A 63 1.06 -6.68 35.75
N ASP A 64 0.95 -5.35 35.74
CA ASP A 64 2.12 -4.48 35.92
C ASP A 64 2.79 -4.77 37.27
N SER A 65 4.08 -5.03 37.24
CA SER A 65 4.90 -5.31 38.43
C SER A 65 5.21 -4.03 39.22
N GLY A 66 4.99 -2.85 38.63
CA GLY A 66 5.36 -1.55 39.20
C GLY A 66 6.88 -1.32 39.30
N ALA A 67 7.68 -2.20 38.70
CA ALA A 67 9.15 -2.21 38.80
C ALA A 67 9.84 -2.07 37.43
N ASN A 68 9.11 -1.69 36.39
CA ASN A 68 9.67 -1.54 35.04
C ASN A 68 10.43 -0.21 34.92
N ASP A 69 11.69 -0.26 34.47
CA ASP A 69 12.53 0.94 34.25
C ASP A 69 12.00 1.85 33.14
N THR A 70 11.25 1.30 32.17
CA THR A 70 10.67 2.05 31.05
C THR A 70 9.34 1.43 30.65
N THR A 71 8.32 2.28 30.55
CA THR A 71 6.96 1.89 30.17
C THR A 71 6.52 2.76 28.98
N ILE A 72 6.05 2.11 27.91
CA ILE A 72 5.47 2.77 26.74
C ILE A 72 3.97 2.45 26.75
N GLU A 73 3.14 3.48 26.85
CA GLU A 73 1.68 3.36 26.87
C GLU A 73 1.08 3.66 25.50
N VAL A 74 0.17 2.80 25.05
CA VAL A 74 -0.61 2.99 23.81
C VAL A 74 -2.01 3.47 24.18
N ASN A 75 -2.39 4.67 23.73
CA ASN A 75 -3.71 5.23 23.95
C ASN A 75 -4.63 4.99 22.74
N GLU A 76 -5.48 3.96 22.80
CA GLU A 76 -6.43 3.62 21.73
C GLU A 76 -7.50 4.71 21.48
N GLY A 77 -7.68 5.66 22.41
CA GLY A 77 -8.57 6.81 22.25
C GLY A 77 -8.00 7.95 21.41
N GLN A 78 -6.72 7.88 21.04
CA GLN A 78 -6.05 8.86 20.17
C GLN A 78 -5.71 8.21 18.81
N GLN A 79 -6.44 8.63 17.77
CA GLN A 79 -6.24 8.13 16.40
C GLN A 79 -5.46 9.14 15.55
N HIS A 80 -4.69 8.61 14.60
CA HIS A 80 -3.92 9.39 13.62
C HIS A 80 -4.26 8.96 12.19
N GLN A 81 -3.31 9.01 11.26
CA GLN A 81 -3.53 8.61 9.87
C GLN A 81 -3.81 7.11 9.73
N GLN A 82 -4.58 6.77 8.70
CA GLN A 82 -4.69 5.40 8.23
C GLN A 82 -3.45 5.05 7.39
N MET A 83 -2.91 3.85 7.62
CA MET A 83 -1.75 3.36 6.87
C MET A 83 -2.23 2.64 5.61
N LEU A 84 -1.93 3.20 4.44
CA LEU A 84 -2.31 2.61 3.16
C LEU A 84 -1.52 1.32 2.84
N GLY A 85 -0.25 1.27 3.23
CA GLY A 85 0.60 0.09 3.06
C GLY A 85 2.08 0.43 3.11
N PHE A 86 2.90 -0.61 3.01
CA PHE A 86 4.36 -0.52 3.00
C PHE A 86 4.92 -1.39 1.88
N GLY A 87 6.06 -0.99 1.31
CA GLY A 87 6.70 -1.80 0.29
C GLY A 87 7.85 -1.13 -0.44
N ALA A 88 7.99 -1.49 -1.72
CA ALA A 88 9.16 -1.20 -2.54
C ALA A 88 8.77 -0.88 -3.99
N ALA A 89 9.76 -0.53 -4.81
CA ALA A 89 9.54 -0.29 -6.24
C ALA A 89 9.74 -1.58 -7.05
N MET A 90 8.81 -1.88 -7.96
CA MET A 90 9.00 -2.87 -9.02
C MET A 90 9.60 -2.16 -10.23
N THR A 91 10.92 -1.96 -10.20
CA THR A 91 11.66 -1.41 -11.35
C THR A 91 11.79 -2.44 -12.45
N ASP A 92 12.06 -2.00 -13.66
CA ASP A 92 12.29 -2.88 -14.81
C ASP A 92 13.43 -3.87 -14.52
N THR A 93 14.56 -3.39 -13.98
CA THR A 93 15.66 -4.27 -13.58
C THR A 93 15.24 -5.34 -12.57
N LEU A 94 14.45 -4.98 -11.53
CA LEU A 94 13.99 -5.96 -10.56
C LEU A 94 13.06 -7.00 -11.20
N ALA A 95 12.09 -6.53 -11.99
CA ALA A 95 11.18 -7.40 -12.71
C ALA A 95 11.93 -8.34 -13.66
N TYR A 96 12.92 -7.85 -14.39
CA TYR A 96 13.78 -8.64 -15.28
C TYR A 96 14.58 -9.70 -14.50
N LEU A 97 15.19 -9.35 -13.38
CA LEU A 97 15.96 -10.32 -12.57
C LEU A 97 15.06 -11.47 -12.08
N ILE A 98 13.88 -11.14 -11.55
CA ILE A 98 12.94 -12.14 -11.05
C ILE A 98 12.32 -12.96 -12.20
N ALA A 99 11.93 -12.30 -13.29
CA ALA A 99 11.21 -12.94 -14.40
C ALA A 99 12.12 -13.70 -15.37
N GLN A 100 13.40 -13.32 -15.50
CA GLN A 100 14.27 -13.84 -16.56
C GLN A 100 15.56 -14.47 -16.04
N LYS A 101 15.99 -14.17 -14.81
CA LYS A 101 17.25 -14.71 -14.23
C LYS A 101 17.04 -15.73 -13.13
N MET A 102 15.82 -15.86 -12.60
CA MET A 102 15.46 -16.87 -11.62
C MET A 102 14.72 -18.03 -12.29
N SER A 103 14.97 -19.25 -11.80
CA SER A 103 14.10 -20.39 -12.07
C SER A 103 12.68 -20.15 -11.53
N THR A 104 11.69 -20.88 -12.03
CA THR A 104 10.30 -20.79 -11.54
C THR A 104 10.20 -21.01 -10.02
N SER A 105 10.97 -21.95 -9.47
CA SER A 105 10.99 -22.21 -8.02
C SER A 105 11.53 -21.01 -7.23
N GLN A 106 12.67 -20.46 -7.64
CA GLN A 106 13.28 -19.29 -7.01
C GLN A 106 12.37 -18.07 -7.09
N ARG A 107 11.74 -17.83 -8.26
CA ARG A 107 10.76 -16.77 -8.45
C ARG A 107 9.60 -16.91 -7.48
N ASN A 108 8.97 -18.09 -7.43
CA ASN A 108 7.83 -18.30 -6.55
C ASN A 108 8.21 -18.13 -5.07
N ALA A 109 9.39 -18.61 -4.66
CA ALA A 109 9.90 -18.42 -3.31
C ALA A 109 10.09 -16.93 -2.96
N VAL A 110 10.71 -16.14 -3.84
CA VAL A 110 10.91 -14.70 -3.62
C VAL A 110 9.57 -13.96 -3.62
N MET A 111 8.69 -14.25 -4.56
CA MET A 111 7.37 -13.59 -4.63
C MET A 111 6.50 -13.94 -3.42
N SER A 112 6.57 -15.17 -2.92
CA SER A 112 5.91 -15.56 -1.66
C SER A 112 6.53 -14.84 -0.46
N ALA A 113 7.86 -14.85 -0.33
CA ALA A 113 8.55 -14.19 0.78
C ALA A 113 8.26 -12.69 0.85
N LEU A 114 8.10 -12.03 -0.30
CA LEU A 114 7.81 -10.60 -0.38
C LEU A 114 6.34 -10.27 -0.17
N PHE A 115 5.43 -10.97 -0.86
CA PHE A 115 4.03 -10.54 -0.96
C PHE A 115 3.06 -11.35 -0.09
N ASP A 116 3.36 -12.61 0.26
CA ASP A 116 2.47 -13.40 1.10
C ASP A 116 2.39 -12.78 2.50
N ALA A 117 1.19 -12.43 2.96
CA ALA A 117 0.98 -11.78 4.25
C ALA A 117 1.03 -12.76 5.43
N ASN A 118 0.88 -14.06 5.18
CA ASN A 118 0.89 -15.09 6.20
C ASN A 118 2.27 -15.77 6.30
N ASN A 119 2.92 -15.98 5.16
CA ASN A 119 4.18 -16.71 5.07
C ASN A 119 5.39 -15.84 4.68
N GLY A 120 5.17 -14.56 4.41
CA GLY A 120 6.20 -13.59 4.01
C GLY A 120 6.07 -12.27 4.78
N ILE A 121 6.67 -11.22 4.24
CA ILE A 121 6.65 -9.88 4.85
C ILE A 121 5.43 -9.04 4.43
N GLY A 122 4.53 -9.58 3.61
CA GLY A 122 3.25 -8.95 3.28
C GLY A 122 3.35 -7.57 2.63
N VAL A 123 4.28 -7.36 1.68
CA VAL A 123 4.35 -6.12 0.90
C VAL A 123 2.98 -5.80 0.31
N SER A 124 2.47 -4.61 0.63
CA SER A 124 1.10 -4.16 0.33
C SER A 124 1.05 -2.89 -0.50
N PHE A 125 2.20 -2.26 -0.78
CA PHE A 125 2.28 -1.05 -1.60
C PHE A 125 3.49 -1.10 -2.54
N VAL A 126 3.25 -1.08 -3.85
CA VAL A 126 4.32 -1.14 -4.87
C VAL A 126 4.33 0.09 -5.75
N ARG A 127 5.53 0.65 -5.94
CA ARG A 127 5.77 1.75 -6.87
C ARG A 127 6.27 1.26 -8.23
N ILE A 128 5.71 1.78 -9.32
CA ILE A 128 6.00 1.37 -10.69
C ILE A 128 6.54 2.59 -11.49
N PRO A 129 7.75 2.50 -12.06
CA PRO A 129 8.19 3.46 -13.07
C PRO A 129 7.30 3.42 -14.31
N MET A 130 6.83 4.58 -14.78
CA MET A 130 6.18 4.72 -16.08
C MET A 130 7.25 4.98 -17.14
N GLY A 131 7.57 3.95 -17.92
CA GLY A 131 8.71 3.95 -18.83
C GLY A 131 10.04 3.73 -18.10
N SER A 132 11.15 4.15 -18.73
CA SER A 132 12.48 3.99 -18.13
C SER A 132 12.67 4.77 -16.83
N SER A 133 13.40 4.14 -15.91
CA SER A 133 14.07 4.77 -14.77
C SER A 133 15.59 4.66 -14.90
N ASP A 134 16.32 5.12 -13.89
CA ASP A 134 17.74 4.80 -13.69
C ASP A 134 17.99 3.29 -13.50
N PHE A 135 16.97 2.52 -13.10
CA PHE A 135 16.98 1.05 -13.01
C PHE A 135 16.18 0.40 -14.13
N THR A 136 16.72 0.50 -15.35
CA THR A 136 16.12 -0.07 -16.57
C THR A 136 17.00 -1.17 -17.15
N ALA A 137 16.48 -2.41 -17.19
CA ALA A 137 17.16 -3.52 -17.85
C ALA A 137 16.95 -3.41 -19.37
N THR A 138 17.78 -2.59 -20.02
CA THR A 138 17.68 -2.40 -21.48
C THR A 138 18.29 -3.60 -22.20
N PRO A 139 17.54 -4.30 -23.09
CA PRO A 139 18.14 -5.23 -24.03
C PRO A 139 19.15 -4.51 -24.94
N ALA A 140 20.22 -5.18 -25.36
CA ALA A 140 21.29 -4.57 -26.16
C ALA A 140 20.82 -3.87 -27.47
N ASN A 141 19.63 -4.24 -27.96
CA ASN A 141 19.07 -3.77 -29.23
C ASN A 141 17.83 -2.88 -29.07
N ALA A 142 17.55 -2.37 -27.86
CA ALA A 142 16.42 -1.47 -27.62
C ALA A 142 16.92 -0.03 -27.33
N PRO A 143 16.20 1.01 -27.76
CA PRO A 143 16.54 2.38 -27.41
C PRO A 143 16.45 2.56 -25.88
N ALA A 144 17.57 2.98 -25.28
CA ALA A 144 17.63 3.44 -23.90
C ALA A 144 17.96 4.94 -23.86
N PRO A 145 17.27 5.72 -23.01
CA PRO A 145 16.06 5.37 -22.27
C PRO A 145 14.84 5.21 -23.21
N TYR A 146 13.86 4.41 -22.81
CA TYR A 146 12.57 4.26 -23.50
C TYR A 146 11.44 5.00 -22.78
N SER A 147 10.44 5.40 -23.56
CA SER A 147 9.12 5.81 -23.08
C SER A 147 8.06 4.99 -23.82
N TYR A 148 6.81 5.02 -23.36
CA TYR A 148 5.72 4.33 -24.06
C TYR A 148 5.37 4.98 -25.40
N ASP A 149 5.86 6.20 -25.68
CA ASP A 149 5.61 6.92 -26.94
C ASP A 149 6.93 7.50 -27.49
N TYR A 150 7.89 6.60 -27.71
CA TYR A 150 9.18 6.99 -28.30
C TYR A 150 8.98 7.43 -29.75
N GLN A 151 9.60 8.56 -30.11
CA GLN A 151 9.66 9.06 -31.48
C GLN A 151 11.13 9.28 -31.88
N PRO A 152 11.51 8.98 -33.13
CA PRO A 152 12.83 9.34 -33.65
C PRO A 152 13.10 10.84 -33.52
N ALA A 153 14.37 11.22 -33.45
CA ALA A 153 14.77 12.62 -33.32
C ALA A 153 14.13 13.50 -34.42
N GLY A 154 13.50 14.61 -34.01
CA GLY A 154 12.80 15.54 -34.89
C GLY A 154 11.34 15.17 -35.20
N GLN A 155 10.83 14.04 -34.70
CA GLN A 155 9.42 13.66 -34.85
C GLN A 155 8.62 13.90 -33.56
N THR A 156 7.31 14.03 -33.71
CA THR A 156 6.35 14.25 -32.61
C THR A 156 5.10 13.41 -32.83
N ASP A 157 4.44 12.97 -31.76
CA ASP A 157 3.16 12.26 -31.84
C ASP A 157 2.12 12.84 -30.87
N PRO A 158 1.55 14.02 -31.18
CA PRO A 158 0.53 14.65 -30.32
C PRO A 158 -0.72 13.78 -30.07
N SER A 159 -0.99 12.81 -30.96
CA SER A 159 -2.12 11.89 -30.85
C SER A 159 -1.84 10.63 -30.03
N LEU A 160 -0.58 10.40 -29.65
CA LEU A 160 -0.10 9.17 -29.02
C LEU A 160 -0.49 7.92 -29.83
N ALA A 161 -0.39 7.99 -31.15
CA ALA A 161 -0.70 6.89 -32.07
C ALA A 161 0.26 5.70 -31.89
N HIS A 162 1.50 5.95 -31.45
CA HIS A 162 2.52 4.93 -31.23
C HIS A 162 2.65 4.50 -29.76
N PHE A 163 1.75 4.97 -28.88
CA PHE A 163 1.77 4.60 -27.46
C PHE A 163 1.69 3.07 -27.29
N SER A 164 2.62 2.50 -26.54
CA SER A 164 2.67 1.07 -26.26
C SER A 164 3.38 0.73 -24.95
N ILE A 165 2.80 -0.19 -24.18
CA ILE A 165 3.40 -0.82 -23.00
C ILE A 165 4.08 -2.16 -23.33
N ASN A 166 4.36 -2.45 -24.61
CA ASN A 166 4.88 -3.76 -25.05
C ASN A 166 6.17 -4.19 -24.32
N HIS A 167 7.02 -3.22 -23.97
CA HIS A 167 8.23 -3.48 -23.17
C HIS A 167 7.89 -4.18 -21.84
N ASP A 168 6.84 -3.70 -21.17
CA ASP A 168 6.47 -4.11 -19.82
C ASP A 168 5.79 -5.49 -19.79
N LEU A 169 5.25 -5.95 -20.93
CA LEU A 169 4.55 -7.23 -21.05
C LEU A 169 5.46 -8.44 -20.79
N THR A 170 6.78 -8.28 -20.96
CA THR A 170 7.72 -9.40 -20.85
C THR A 170 8.07 -9.74 -19.40
N SER A 171 8.25 -8.72 -18.54
CA SER A 171 8.77 -8.91 -17.18
C SER A 171 7.97 -8.16 -16.12
N ILE A 172 7.68 -6.87 -16.33
CA ILE A 172 7.04 -6.02 -15.33
C ILE A 172 5.61 -6.49 -15.05
N ILE A 173 4.77 -6.57 -16.08
CA ILE A 173 3.36 -6.94 -15.92
C ILE A 173 3.19 -8.35 -15.35
N PRO A 174 3.89 -9.40 -15.83
CA PRO A 174 3.82 -10.72 -15.20
C PRO A 174 4.16 -10.71 -13.71
N MET A 175 5.18 -9.95 -13.28
CA MET A 175 5.58 -9.90 -11.87
C MET A 175 4.60 -9.12 -11.01
N LEU A 176 4.01 -8.04 -11.54
CA LEU A 176 2.94 -7.32 -10.85
C LEU A 176 1.70 -8.21 -10.69
N LYS A 177 1.27 -8.92 -11.74
CA LYS A 177 0.13 -9.85 -11.65
C LYS A 177 0.38 -10.96 -10.64
N GLN A 178 1.57 -11.54 -10.60
CA GLN A 178 1.93 -12.54 -9.60
C GLN A 178 1.91 -11.93 -8.19
N ALA A 179 2.43 -10.71 -7.99
CA ALA A 179 2.37 -10.02 -6.71
C ALA A 179 0.92 -9.79 -6.22
N LEU A 180 0.02 -9.35 -7.11
CA LEU A 180 -1.39 -9.13 -6.77
C LEU A 180 -2.13 -10.45 -6.48
N GLN A 181 -1.77 -11.54 -7.17
CA GLN A 181 -2.32 -12.86 -6.89
C GLN A 181 -1.89 -13.36 -5.50
N THR A 182 -0.64 -13.12 -5.12
CA THR A 182 -0.13 -13.47 -3.79
C THR A 182 -0.70 -12.58 -2.69
N ASN A 183 -0.89 -11.28 -2.97
CA ASN A 183 -1.51 -10.32 -2.04
C ASN A 183 -2.64 -9.53 -2.72
N PRO A 184 -3.90 -9.97 -2.57
CA PRO A 184 -5.05 -9.29 -3.17
C PRO A 184 -5.30 -7.86 -2.64
N ASN A 185 -4.72 -7.48 -1.50
CA ASN A 185 -4.82 -6.14 -0.93
C ASN A 185 -3.70 -5.19 -1.43
N LEU A 186 -2.86 -5.66 -2.36
CA LEU A 186 -1.74 -4.89 -2.90
C LEU A 186 -2.22 -3.66 -3.67
N THR A 187 -1.61 -2.52 -3.35
CA THR A 187 -1.87 -1.23 -4.00
C THR A 187 -0.69 -0.83 -4.89
N TYR A 188 -0.99 -0.29 -6.08
CA TYR A 188 0.03 0.22 -7.00
C TYR A 188 0.00 1.74 -7.13
N MET A 189 1.17 2.36 -7.00
CA MET A 189 1.40 3.73 -7.46
C MET A 189 2.33 3.76 -8.66
N ALA A 190 2.18 4.74 -9.55
CA ALA A 190 3.05 4.91 -10.69
C ALA A 190 3.54 6.34 -10.88
N ASN A 191 4.71 6.51 -11.49
CA ASN A 191 5.17 7.83 -11.91
C ASN A 191 6.20 7.74 -13.03
N PRO A 192 6.29 8.74 -13.91
CA PRO A 192 7.37 8.83 -14.89
C PRO A 192 8.64 9.39 -14.24
N TRP A 193 9.81 8.98 -14.74
CA TRP A 193 11.07 9.72 -14.52
C TRP A 193 11.19 10.91 -15.47
N SER A 194 10.61 10.78 -16.66
CA SER A 194 10.71 11.77 -17.73
C SER A 194 9.50 11.62 -18.67
N ALA A 195 9.06 12.73 -19.25
CA ALA A 195 8.18 12.68 -20.41
C ALA A 195 8.97 12.16 -21.65
N PRO A 196 8.29 11.63 -22.69
CA PRO A 196 8.91 11.35 -23.98
C PRO A 196 9.78 12.52 -24.49
N ALA A 197 10.91 12.20 -25.13
CA ALA A 197 11.90 13.19 -25.54
C ALA A 197 11.30 14.35 -26.35
N TRP A 198 10.41 14.04 -27.30
CA TRP A 198 9.77 15.02 -28.19
C TRP A 198 8.85 16.01 -27.44
N MET A 199 8.41 15.68 -26.22
CA MET A 199 7.59 16.56 -25.38
C MET A 199 8.41 17.59 -24.59
N LYS A 200 9.74 17.51 -24.61
CA LYS A 200 10.62 18.27 -23.72
C LYS A 200 11.44 19.34 -24.46
N SER A 201 11.76 20.42 -23.75
CA SER A 201 12.49 21.57 -24.30
C SER A 201 13.92 21.24 -24.76
N ASN A 202 14.55 20.23 -24.15
CA ASN A 202 15.87 19.74 -24.53
C ASN A 202 15.83 18.53 -25.46
N THR A 203 14.64 18.14 -25.95
CA THR A 203 14.45 16.97 -26.83
C THR A 203 15.08 15.69 -26.30
N SER A 204 15.16 15.53 -24.96
CA SER A 204 15.88 14.44 -24.32
C SER A 204 15.18 13.99 -23.04
N MET A 205 15.13 12.68 -22.82
CA MET A 205 14.65 12.11 -21.57
C MET A 205 15.67 12.26 -20.43
N ILE A 206 16.94 12.50 -20.75
CA ILE A 206 18.07 12.67 -19.80
C ILE A 206 18.52 14.13 -19.77
N GLY A 207 19.10 14.56 -18.65
CA GLY A 207 19.73 15.88 -18.55
C GLY A 207 18.76 17.03 -18.25
N GLY A 208 17.63 16.74 -17.59
CA GLY A 208 16.65 17.76 -17.21
C GLY A 208 15.75 18.17 -18.37
N GLY A 209 15.53 19.47 -18.55
CA GLY A 209 14.53 20.01 -19.47
C GLY A 209 13.15 20.14 -18.84
N THR A 210 12.32 20.99 -19.44
CA THR A 210 10.94 21.24 -19.02
C THR A 210 9.97 20.66 -20.03
N LEU A 211 8.76 20.34 -19.59
CA LEU A 211 7.68 19.95 -20.49
C LEU A 211 7.28 21.16 -21.34
N ASN A 212 7.24 20.99 -22.65
CA ASN A 212 6.77 22.04 -23.56
C ASN A 212 5.26 22.27 -23.34
N ALA A 213 4.81 23.53 -23.37
CA ALA A 213 3.39 23.85 -23.16
C ALA A 213 2.47 23.11 -24.16
N ALA A 214 2.91 22.96 -25.42
CA ALA A 214 2.20 22.21 -26.44
C ALA A 214 2.08 20.69 -26.14
N ALA A 215 2.86 20.18 -25.19
CA ALA A 215 2.85 18.78 -24.78
C ALA A 215 2.03 18.54 -23.50
N PHE A 216 1.40 19.56 -22.90
CA PHE A 216 0.60 19.37 -21.68
C PHE A 216 -0.56 18.40 -21.92
N ASP A 217 -1.35 18.62 -22.97
CA ASP A 217 -2.48 17.75 -23.31
C ASP A 217 -2.03 16.34 -23.72
N PRO A 218 -1.06 16.17 -24.66
CA PRO A 218 -0.53 14.84 -24.96
C PRO A 218 0.04 14.12 -23.74
N PHE A 219 0.73 14.83 -22.84
CA PHE A 219 1.29 14.18 -21.65
C PHE A 219 0.21 13.78 -20.66
N ALA A 220 -0.85 14.57 -20.47
CA ALA A 220 -2.01 14.14 -19.67
C ALA A 220 -2.65 12.87 -20.25
N GLN A 221 -2.83 12.81 -21.58
CA GLN A 221 -3.35 11.61 -22.25
C GLN A 221 -2.40 10.41 -22.14
N TYR A 222 -1.09 10.64 -22.06
CA TYR A 222 -0.10 9.58 -21.83
C TYR A 222 -0.33 8.86 -20.49
N PHE A 223 -0.65 9.61 -19.41
CA PHE A 223 -1.05 9.00 -18.13
C PHE A 223 -2.34 8.18 -18.25
N VAL A 224 -3.35 8.71 -18.94
CA VAL A 224 -4.63 8.02 -19.15
C VAL A 224 -4.41 6.69 -19.89
N LYS A 225 -3.65 6.71 -21.00
CA LYS A 225 -3.33 5.50 -21.76
C LYS A 225 -2.54 4.50 -20.94
N PHE A 226 -1.58 4.95 -20.12
CA PHE A 226 -0.86 4.06 -19.20
C PHE A 226 -1.80 3.37 -18.20
N ILE A 227 -2.64 4.13 -17.50
CA ILE A 227 -3.58 3.59 -16.50
C ILE A 227 -4.52 2.57 -17.15
N GLN A 228 -5.10 2.92 -18.30
CA GLN A 228 -6.01 2.04 -19.04
C GLN A 228 -5.31 0.77 -19.53
N ALA A 229 -4.09 0.89 -20.07
CA ALA A 229 -3.33 -0.24 -20.56
C ALA A 229 -2.94 -1.21 -19.42
N TYR A 230 -2.49 -0.70 -18.29
CA TYR A 230 -2.18 -1.52 -17.10
C TYR A 230 -3.44 -2.17 -16.51
N GLN A 231 -4.54 -1.43 -16.42
CA GLN A 231 -5.84 -1.96 -15.99
C GLN A 231 -6.30 -3.11 -16.90
N ALA A 232 -6.16 -2.97 -18.22
CA ALA A 232 -6.51 -4.01 -19.20
C ALA A 232 -5.68 -5.29 -19.05
N GLN A 233 -4.50 -5.21 -18.44
CA GLN A 233 -3.65 -6.36 -18.13
C GLN A 233 -3.95 -6.99 -16.76
N GLY A 234 -4.87 -6.39 -15.98
CA GLY A 234 -5.22 -6.80 -14.63
C GLY A 234 -4.34 -6.18 -13.54
N VAL A 235 -3.72 -5.02 -13.81
CA VAL A 235 -2.88 -4.28 -12.85
C VAL A 235 -3.51 -2.90 -12.59
N PRO A 236 -4.42 -2.77 -11.62
CA PRO A 236 -5.10 -1.51 -11.35
C PRO A 236 -4.17 -0.48 -10.69
N ILE A 237 -4.08 0.72 -11.25
CA ILE A 237 -3.25 1.81 -10.70
C ILE A 237 -4.09 2.64 -9.73
N TYR A 238 -3.68 2.69 -8.46
CA TYR A 238 -4.38 3.44 -7.41
C TYR A 238 -4.00 4.92 -7.37
N ALA A 239 -2.70 5.21 -7.52
CA ALA A 239 -2.18 6.57 -7.44
C ALA A 239 -1.11 6.84 -8.50
N ILE A 240 -0.98 8.12 -8.88
CA ILE A 240 0.10 8.59 -9.72
C ILE A 240 0.77 9.83 -9.14
N THR A 241 2.03 10.07 -9.48
CA THR A 241 2.66 11.40 -9.32
C THR A 241 3.05 11.97 -10.68
N PRO A 242 3.02 13.31 -10.89
CA PRO A 242 3.32 13.92 -12.20
C PRO A 242 4.77 13.71 -12.67
N THR A 243 5.69 13.50 -11.74
CA THR A 243 7.12 13.24 -11.98
C THR A 243 7.73 12.52 -10.77
N MET A 244 8.83 11.79 -10.98
CA MET A 244 9.65 11.18 -9.93
C MET A 244 10.29 12.24 -9.04
N SER A 245 10.96 13.21 -9.66
CA SER A 245 11.63 14.30 -8.97
C SER A 245 11.33 15.61 -9.68
N ARG A 246 11.01 16.62 -8.89
CA ARG A 246 11.13 18.00 -9.35
C ARG A 246 12.61 18.33 -9.21
N ALA A 247 13.29 18.69 -10.31
CA ALA A 247 14.59 19.33 -10.18
C ALA A 247 14.40 20.51 -9.22
N SER A 248 15.13 20.51 -8.10
CA SER A 248 15.30 21.75 -7.33
C SER A 248 15.74 22.82 -8.34
N PRO A 249 15.24 24.07 -8.27
CA PRO A 249 15.93 25.16 -8.93
C PRO A 249 17.39 25.01 -8.53
N ALA A 250 18.29 24.86 -9.52
CA ALA A 250 19.70 24.91 -9.26
C ALA A 250 19.91 26.19 -8.47
N THR A 251 20.37 26.08 -7.23
CA THR A 251 20.78 27.24 -6.46
C THR A 251 21.93 27.82 -7.25
N THR A 252 21.65 28.90 -7.98
CA THR A 252 22.66 29.78 -8.53
C THR A 252 23.39 30.35 -7.32
N GLN A 253 24.42 29.65 -6.85
CA GLN A 253 25.42 30.28 -6.01
C GLN A 253 26.42 30.93 -6.96
N ALA A 254 26.54 32.25 -6.75
CA ALA A 254 27.46 33.15 -7.43
C ALA A 254 28.91 32.75 -7.24
#